data_AF-A0A7T0RDI4-F1
#
_entry.id   AF-A0A7T0RDI4-F1
#
_cell.length_a   1.000
_cell.length_b   1.000
_cell.length_c   1.000
_cell.angle_alpha   90.00
_cell.angle_beta   90.00
_cell.angle_gamma   90.00
#
_symmetry.space_group_name_H-M   'P 1'
#
loop_
_entity.id
_entity.type
_entity.pdbx_description
1 polymer ?
#
loop_
_entity_poly.entity_id
_entity_poly.type
_entity_poly.pdbx_seq_one_letter_code
_entity_poly.pdbx_strand_id
1 'polypeptide(L)'
;MSQKSISAHEVVYDLIPRLNALERQINNTLEAMITASQSPDEKHRNKNLKIEFELELTMIRMNLQHLLSRYQTELEAVISDERRDGMLTLDQNETVAVESAKALYDRVQRLQQGQ
;
A
#
# COMPACT_ATOMS: atom_id res chain seq x y z
N MET A 1 -20.68 6.25 -13.16
CA MET A 1 -19.60 5.39 -12.65
C MET A 1 -20.11 4.73 -11.38
N SER A 2 -19.92 3.41 -11.20
CA SER A 2 -20.39 2.73 -9.98
C SER A 2 -19.55 3.18 -8.80
N GLN A 3 -20.20 3.64 -7.73
CA GLN A 3 -19.54 4.07 -6.50
C GLN A 3 -18.89 2.86 -5.84
N LYS A 4 -17.57 2.94 -5.57
CA LYS A 4 -16.85 1.84 -4.92
C LYS A 4 -16.96 1.95 -3.41
N SER A 5 -16.94 0.79 -2.77
CA SER A 5 -16.97 0.70 -1.32
C SER A 5 -15.99 -0.36 -0.83
N ILE A 6 -15.55 -0.18 0.41
CA ILE A 6 -14.65 -1.08 1.14
C ILE A 6 -15.18 -1.21 2.56
N SER A 7 -15.04 -2.35 3.22
CA SER A 7 -15.44 -2.44 4.63
C SER A 7 -14.40 -1.78 5.53
N ALA A 8 -14.83 -1.20 6.66
CA ALA A 8 -13.94 -0.64 7.66
C ALA A 8 -12.98 -1.72 8.21
N HIS A 9 -13.46 -2.95 8.37
CA HIS A 9 -12.63 -4.11 8.70
C HIS A 9 -11.52 -4.35 7.65
N GLU A 10 -11.84 -4.35 6.35
CA GLU A 10 -10.82 -4.52 5.29
C GLU A 10 -9.77 -3.41 5.35
N VAL A 11 -10.15 -2.16 5.64
CA VAL A 11 -9.19 -1.06 5.78
C VAL A 11 -8.23 -1.30 6.96
N VAL A 12 -8.77 -1.56 8.14
CA VAL A 12 -8.00 -1.67 9.39
C VAL A 12 -7.14 -2.92 9.46
N TYR A 13 -7.71 -4.07 9.10
CA TYR A 13 -7.09 -5.36 9.37
C TYR A 13 -6.41 -5.97 8.13
N ASP A 14 -6.70 -5.46 6.93
CA ASP A 14 -6.11 -5.99 5.70
C ASP A 14 -5.25 -4.96 4.98
N LEU A 15 -5.83 -3.86 4.53
CA LEU A 15 -5.18 -2.89 3.67
C LEU A 15 -3.98 -2.19 4.34
N ILE A 16 -4.18 -1.59 5.52
CA ILE A 16 -3.13 -0.86 6.24
C ILE A 16 -2.01 -1.82 6.68
N PRO A 17 -2.29 -2.97 7.33
CA PRO A 17 -1.24 -3.89 7.73
C PRO A 17 -0.44 -4.44 6.55
N ARG A 18 -1.10 -4.77 5.43
CA ARG A 18 -0.42 -5.21 4.20
C ARG A 18 0.49 -4.14 3.64
N LEU A 19 0.03 -2.89 3.53
CA LEU A 19 0.88 -1.79 3.05
C LEU A 19 2.13 -1.59 3.90
N ASN A 20 2.00 -1.68 5.23
CA ASN A 20 3.14 -1.56 6.15
C ASN A 20 4.10 -2.76 6.08
N ALA A 21 3.58 -3.96 5.84
CA ALA A 21 4.42 -5.14 5.58
C ALA A 21 5.16 -4.99 4.25
N LEU A 22 4.44 -4.52 3.22
CA LEU A 22 4.93 -4.36 1.86
C LEU A 22 6.09 -3.36 1.78
N GLU A 23 5.93 -2.19 2.39
CA GLU A 23 6.99 -1.17 2.48
C GLU A 23 8.29 -1.75 3.05
N ARG A 24 8.20 -2.42 4.21
CA ARG A 24 9.36 -3.02 4.87
C ARG A 24 10.00 -4.09 3.99
N GLN A 25 9.19 -4.93 3.37
CA GLN A 25 9.65 -6.02 2.52
C GLN A 25 10.36 -5.53 1.26
N ILE A 26 9.80 -4.53 0.57
CA ILE A 26 10.42 -3.92 -0.62
C ILE A 26 11.73 -3.24 -0.23
N ASN A 27 11.73 -2.43 0.82
CA ASN A 27 12.92 -1.71 1.26
C ASN A 27 14.07 -2.67 1.56
N ASN A 28 13.80 -3.74 2.31
CA ASN A 28 14.80 -4.77 2.59
C ASN A 28 15.29 -5.46 1.30
N THR A 29 14.39 -5.78 0.38
CA THR A 29 14.73 -6.46 -0.88
C THR A 29 15.61 -5.58 -1.77
N LEU A 30 15.21 -4.33 -2.00
CA LEU A 30 15.96 -3.40 -2.84
C LEU A 30 17.29 -3.00 -2.21
N GLU A 31 17.37 -2.85 -0.89
CA GLU A 31 18.65 -2.64 -0.20
C GLU A 31 19.61 -3.82 -0.34
N ALA A 32 19.10 -5.05 -0.25
CA ALA A 32 19.89 -6.24 -0.51
C ALA A 32 20.38 -6.27 -1.97
N MET A 33 19.52 -5.95 -2.95
CA MET A 33 19.90 -5.88 -4.36
C MET A 33 20.94 -4.78 -4.65
N ILE A 34 20.80 -3.59 -4.05
CA ILE A 34 21.78 -2.49 -4.16
C ILE A 34 23.13 -2.91 -3.57
N THR A 35 23.12 -3.65 -2.46
CA THR A 35 24.34 -4.13 -1.79
C THR A 35 25.02 -5.25 -2.57
N ALA A 36 24.24 -6.15 -3.17
CA ALA A 36 24.73 -7.27 -3.97
C ALA A 36 25.10 -6.92 -5.41
N SER A 37 24.81 -5.69 -5.86
CA SER A 37 25.08 -5.22 -7.23
C SER A 37 26.57 -5.33 -7.57
N GLN A 38 26.89 -5.94 -8.72
CA GLN A 38 28.27 -6.19 -9.15
C GLN A 38 28.81 -5.08 -10.07
N SER A 39 27.93 -4.23 -10.59
CA SER A 39 28.30 -3.09 -11.43
C SER A 39 27.68 -1.77 -10.97
N PRO A 40 28.29 -0.61 -11.32
CA PRO A 40 27.70 0.70 -11.09
C PRO A 40 26.31 0.86 -11.73
N ASP A 41 26.10 0.29 -12.91
CA ASP A 41 24.83 0.39 -13.66
C ASP A 41 23.70 -0.38 -12.97
N GLU A 42 23.96 -1.62 -12.52
CA GLU A 42 23.00 -2.39 -11.72
C GLU A 42 22.63 -1.65 -10.43
N LYS A 43 23.64 -1.10 -9.74
CA LYS A 43 23.42 -0.34 -8.52
C LYS A 43 22.57 0.90 -8.77
N HIS A 44 22.81 1.62 -9.86
CA HIS A 44 22.02 2.79 -10.25
C HIS A 44 20.57 2.40 -10.59
N ARG A 45 20.38 1.33 -11.37
CA ARG A 45 19.05 0.80 -11.69
C ARG A 45 18.25 0.42 -10.44
N ASN A 46 18.86 -0.29 -9.49
CA ASN A 46 18.20 -0.70 -8.25
C ASN A 46 17.86 0.49 -7.35
N LYS A 47 18.70 1.54 -7.34
CA LYS A 47 18.39 2.80 -6.63
C LYS A 47 17.21 3.54 -7.25
N ASN A 48 17.16 3.64 -8.57
CA ASN A 48 16.04 4.30 -9.26
C ASN A 48 14.73 3.55 -9.00
N LEU A 49 14.78 2.21 -9.04
CA LEU A 49 13.64 1.37 -8.68
C LEU A 49 13.16 1.66 -7.25
N LYS A 50 14.07 1.79 -6.28
CA LYS A 50 13.72 2.15 -4.89
C LYS A 50 13.01 3.50 -4.81
N ILE A 51 13.52 4.53 -5.49
CA ILE A 51 12.89 5.86 -5.52
C ILE A 51 11.48 5.80 -6.12
N GLU A 52 11.31 5.08 -7.23
CA GLU A 52 9.99 4.91 -7.87
C GLU A 52 8.98 4.24 -6.92
N PHE A 53 9.40 3.19 -6.21
CA PHE A 53 8.57 2.53 -5.21
C PHE A 53 8.21 3.45 -4.03
N GLU A 54 9.16 4.22 -3.51
CA GLU A 54 8.93 5.17 -2.41
C GLU A 54 7.94 6.28 -2.81
N LEU A 55 8.04 6.78 -4.04
CA LEU A 55 7.11 7.79 -4.56
C LEU A 55 5.68 7.24 -4.71
N GLU A 56 5.53 6.04 -5.27
CA GLU A 56 4.22 5.40 -5.40
C GLU A 56 3.58 5.12 -4.03
N LEU A 57 4.35 4.59 -3.08
CA LEU A 57 3.86 4.36 -1.72
C LEU A 57 3.44 5.67 -1.04
N THR A 58 4.20 6.75 -1.26
CA THR A 58 3.86 8.08 -0.73
C THR A 58 2.53 8.57 -1.29
N MET A 59 2.31 8.45 -2.60
CA MET A 59 1.03 8.82 -3.23
C MET A 59 -0.15 8.00 -2.69
N ILE A 60 0.03 6.68 -2.54
CA ILE A 60 -1.00 5.80 -1.93
C ILE A 60 -1.33 6.29 -0.52
N ARG A 61 -0.32 6.57 0.31
CA ARG A 61 -0.52 7.02 1.69
C ARG A 61 -1.21 8.37 1.78
N MET A 62 -0.84 9.32 0.92
CA MET A 62 -1.51 10.63 0.88
C MET A 62 -3.01 10.49 0.57
N ASN A 63 -3.35 9.62 -0.40
CA ASN A 63 -4.75 9.40 -0.75
C ASN A 63 -5.51 8.59 0.31
N LEU A 64 -4.85 7.62 0.96
CA LEU A 64 -5.43 6.90 2.11
C LEU A 64 -5.62 7.79 3.33
N GLN A 65 -4.75 8.78 3.56
CA GLN A 65 -4.89 9.70 4.69
C GLN A 65 -6.24 10.43 4.65
N HIS A 66 -6.76 10.74 3.46
CA HIS A 66 -8.10 11.28 3.30
C HIS A 66 -9.17 10.30 3.79
N LEU A 67 -9.12 9.03 3.35
CA LEU A 67 -10.02 7.97 3.80
C LEU A 67 -10.00 7.80 5.32
N LEU A 68 -8.81 7.74 5.91
CA LEU A 68 -8.62 7.52 7.35
C LEU A 68 -9.14 8.71 8.16
N SER A 69 -8.95 9.93 7.68
CA SER A 69 -9.47 11.13 8.33
C SER A 69 -10.99 11.21 8.21
N ARG A 70 -11.54 10.88 7.04
CA ARG A 70 -12.97 11.00 6.74
C ARG A 70 -13.82 9.97 7.49
N TYR A 71 -13.31 8.74 7.63
CA TYR A 71 -14.00 7.63 8.28
C TYR A 71 -13.40 7.25 9.64
N GLN A 72 -12.73 8.19 10.30
CA GLN A 72 -12.04 7.93 11.58
C GLN A 72 -12.97 7.27 12.60
N THR A 73 -14.22 7.75 12.71
CA THR A 73 -15.18 7.22 13.70
C THR A 73 -15.57 5.78 13.39
N GLU A 74 -15.84 5.46 12.14
CA GLU A 74 -16.20 4.14 11.67
C GLU A 74 -15.04 3.14 11.83
N LEU A 75 -13.82 3.59 11.53
CA LEU A 75 -12.61 2.78 11.70
C LEU A 75 -12.33 2.51 13.19
N GLU A 76 -12.45 3.52 14.07
CA GLU A 76 -12.31 3.36 15.53
C GLU A 76 -13.38 2.45 16.13
N ALA A 77 -14.60 2.48 15.58
CA ALA A 77 -15.68 1.60 16.01
C ALA A 77 -15.36 0.13 15.73
N VAL A 78 -14.82 -0.17 14.54
CA VAL A 78 -14.36 -1.52 14.16
C VAL A 78 -13.18 -1.99 15.01
N ILE A 79 -12.20 -1.11 15.27
CA ILE A 79 -11.05 -1.43 16.14
C ILE A 79 -11.53 -1.82 17.55
N SER A 80 -12.57 -1.17 18.04
CA SER A 80 -13.12 -1.41 19.38
C SER A 80 -13.98 -2.68 19.44
N ASP A 81 -14.73 -2.96 18.38
CA ASP A 81 -15.61 -4.12 18.25
C ASP A 81 -15.81 -4.45 16.77
N GLU A 82 -15.19 -5.55 16.30
CA GLU A 82 -15.24 -5.98 14.90
C GLU A 82 -16.67 -6.17 14.37
N ARG A 83 -17.67 -6.38 15.26
CA ARG A 83 -19.09 -6.50 14.87
C ARG A 83 -19.70 -5.18 14.41
N ARG A 84 -19.00 -4.06 14.60
CA ARG A 84 -19.38 -2.73 14.13
C ARG A 84 -18.86 -2.41 12.73
N ASP A 85 -18.51 -3.45 11.96
CA ASP A 85 -18.11 -3.28 10.56
C ASP A 85 -19.19 -2.59 9.73
N GLY A 86 -18.74 -1.80 8.77
CA GLY A 86 -19.58 -0.95 7.94
C GLY A 86 -18.93 -0.68 6.60
N MET A 87 -19.75 -0.48 5.57
CA MET A 87 -19.27 -0.16 4.23
C MET A 87 -18.93 1.32 4.13
N LEU A 88 -17.67 1.61 3.80
CA LEU A 88 -17.14 2.93 3.55
C LEU A 88 -17.22 3.23 2.06
N THR A 89 -17.71 4.42 1.73
CA THR A 89 -17.96 4.83 0.36
C THR A 89 -16.79 5.65 -0.15
N LEU A 90 -16.07 5.11 -1.12
CA LEU A 90 -14.84 5.69 -1.63
C LEU A 90 -15.13 6.85 -2.59
N ASP A 91 -14.42 7.95 -2.41
CA ASP A 91 -14.27 8.95 -3.46
C ASP A 91 -13.25 8.50 -4.53
N GLN A 92 -12.98 9.36 -5.50
CA GLN A 92 -12.08 9.05 -6.60
C GLN A 92 -10.63 8.83 -6.13
N ASN A 93 -10.11 9.65 -5.23
CA ASN A 93 -8.74 9.56 -4.74
C ASN A 93 -8.57 8.32 -3.85
N GLU A 94 -9.55 8.07 -2.99
CA GLU A 94 -9.57 6.90 -2.10
C GLU A 94 -9.67 5.60 -2.90
N THR A 95 -10.49 5.60 -3.96
CA THR A 95 -10.57 4.48 -4.91
C THR A 95 -9.21 4.21 -5.54
N VAL A 96 -8.56 5.24 -6.08
CA VAL A 96 -7.23 5.11 -6.68
C VAL A 96 -6.22 4.57 -5.67
N ALA A 97 -6.28 5.02 -4.40
CA ALA A 97 -5.38 4.55 -3.35
C ALA A 97 -5.54 3.04 -3.08
N VAL A 98 -6.78 2.58 -2.91
CA VAL A 98 -7.10 1.17 -2.62
C VAL A 98 -6.68 0.28 -3.79
N GLU A 99 -6.97 0.69 -5.03
CA GLU A 99 -6.58 -0.08 -6.22
C GLU A 99 -5.07 -0.11 -6.41
N SER A 100 -4.40 1.02 -6.23
CA SER A 100 -2.95 1.12 -6.36
C SER A 100 -2.23 0.30 -5.29
N ALA A 101 -2.75 0.28 -4.06
CA ALA A 101 -2.25 -0.59 -2.99
C ALA A 101 -2.35 -2.09 -3.37
N LYS A 102 -3.48 -2.52 -3.94
CA LYS A 102 -3.68 -3.90 -4.41
C LYS A 102 -2.73 -4.23 -5.57
N ALA A 103 -2.60 -3.34 -6.55
CA ALA A 103 -1.68 -3.52 -7.68
C ALA A 103 -0.20 -3.54 -7.24
N LEU A 104 0.16 -2.71 -6.26
CA LEU A 104 1.50 -2.67 -5.68
C LEU A 104 1.83 -4.00 -5.00
N TYR A 105 0.88 -4.57 -4.26
CA TYR A 105 1.04 -5.90 -3.65
C TYR A 105 1.36 -6.98 -4.69
N ASP A 106 0.56 -7.07 -5.76
CA ASP A 106 0.75 -8.05 -6.82
C ASP A 106 2.13 -7.90 -7.49
N ARG A 107 2.56 -6.67 -7.74
CA ARG A 107 3.85 -6.38 -8.38
C ARG A 107 5.03 -6.82 -7.51
N VAL A 108 4.95 -6.58 -6.21
CA VAL A 108 6.01 -6.99 -5.27
C VAL A 108 6.06 -8.49 -5.11
N GLN A 109 4.90 -9.15 -5.11
CA GLN A 109 4.86 -10.61 -5.05
C GLN A 109 5.59 -11.23 -6.26
N ARG A 110 5.42 -10.66 -7.45
CA ARG A 110 6.15 -11.08 -8.67
C ARG A 110 7.66 -10.83 -8.56
N LEU A 111 8.05 -9.65 -8.08
CA LEU A 111 9.46 -9.30 -7.85
C LEU A 111 10.17 -10.30 -6.94
N GLN A 112 9.48 -10.79 -5.90
CA GLN A 112 10.01 -11.80 -4.99
C GLN A 112 10.06 -13.20 -5.58
N GLN A 113 9.11 -13.54 -6.45
CA GLN A 113 9.07 -14.84 -7.12
C GLN A 113 10.09 -14.92 -8.27
N GLY A 114 10.85 -13.85 -8.53
CA GLY A 114 11.83 -13.79 -9.62
C GLY A 114 11.18 -13.75 -11.01
N GLN A 115 9.92 -13.29 -11.09
CA GLN A 115 9.16 -13.09 -12.33
C GLN A 115 9.21 -11.64 -12.79
#